data_AF-A0A1Q3RSX7-F1
#
_entry.id   AF-A0A1Q3RSX7-F1
#
_cell.length_a   1.000
_cell.length_b   1.000
_cell.length_c   1.000
_cell.angle_alpha   90.00
_cell.angle_beta   90.00
_cell.angle_gamma   90.00
#
_symmetry.space_group_name_H-M   'P 1'
#
loop_
_entity.id
_entity.type
_entity.pdbx_description
1 polymer ?
#
loop_
_entity_poly.entity_id
_entity_poly.type
_entity_poly.pdbx_seq_one_letter_code
_entity_poly.pdbx_strand_id
1 'polypeptide(L)'
;MPLGEPNALAFKSGTYNKDVDNDFGKYVGTWKFQQGTTSLIIVLKTKLNYYYSTKNYYKDILIGEYRYIENGTEKINTLNQLGQAQATAGDYNISGSLIIYGTTYPKCDDCGLDERRIKLAIKDPERTYLINAIVLRYKNENGTEKIIAKIFKNGTSFMPPDNAPDEMRVPYGEYVLIKQP
;
A
#
# COMPACT_ATOMS: atom_id res chain seq x y z
N MET A 1 -0.53 -17.19 -13.51
CA MET A 1 -1.71 -16.48 -14.02
C MET A 1 -1.55 -15.00 -13.78
N PRO A 2 -2.11 -14.10 -14.61
CA PRO A 2 -2.05 -12.66 -14.38
C PRO A 2 -2.77 -12.25 -13.08
N LEU A 3 -2.22 -11.26 -12.37
CA LEU A 3 -2.88 -10.59 -11.23
C LEU A 3 -3.97 -9.63 -11.73
N GLY A 4 -5.07 -9.49 -10.98
CA GLY A 4 -6.16 -8.56 -11.28
C GLY A 4 -7.31 -9.12 -12.14
N GLU A 5 -7.08 -10.23 -12.85
CA GLU A 5 -8.11 -10.88 -13.66
C GLU A 5 -8.95 -11.86 -12.82
N PRO A 6 -10.31 -11.77 -12.84
CA PRO A 6 -11.17 -12.69 -12.12
C PRO A 6 -11.11 -14.08 -12.75
N ASN A 7 -10.31 -14.97 -12.17
CA ASN A 7 -10.19 -16.35 -12.61
C ASN A 7 -10.33 -17.29 -11.41
N ALA A 8 -11.25 -18.27 -11.49
CA ALA A 8 -11.48 -19.25 -10.43
C ALA A 8 -10.22 -20.06 -10.07
N LEU A 9 -9.26 -20.18 -11.00
CA LEU A 9 -7.99 -20.86 -10.77
C LEU A 9 -6.98 -19.99 -10.01
N ALA A 10 -7.21 -18.68 -9.84
CA ALA A 10 -6.27 -17.74 -9.20
C ALA A 10 -6.08 -18.05 -7.71
N PHE A 11 -7.00 -18.78 -7.10
CA PHE A 11 -6.93 -19.18 -5.68
C PHE A 11 -6.75 -20.68 -5.50
N LYS A 12 -6.44 -21.43 -6.58
CA LYS A 12 -6.18 -22.86 -6.49
C LYS A 12 -4.82 -23.09 -5.84
N SER A 13 -4.74 -24.06 -4.93
CA SER A 13 -3.49 -24.42 -4.29
C SER A 13 -2.42 -24.84 -5.33
N GLY A 14 -1.17 -24.44 -5.09
CA GLY A 14 -0.02 -24.69 -5.97
C GLY A 14 0.10 -23.72 -7.16
N THR A 15 -0.83 -22.77 -7.31
CA THR A 15 -0.76 -21.79 -8.40
C THR A 15 0.12 -20.59 -8.06
N TYR A 16 0.55 -19.87 -9.10
CA TYR A 16 1.31 -18.63 -8.96
C TYR A 16 0.65 -17.50 -9.77
N ASN A 17 0.23 -16.44 -9.07
CA ASN A 17 -0.31 -15.22 -9.65
C ASN A 17 0.80 -14.17 -9.82
N LYS A 18 1.17 -13.89 -11.06
CA LYS A 18 2.26 -12.99 -11.43
C LYS A 18 1.71 -11.63 -11.84
N ASP A 19 2.47 -10.58 -11.56
CA ASP A 19 2.23 -9.26 -12.15
C ASP A 19 2.76 -9.24 -13.59
N VAL A 20 2.02 -9.85 -14.51
CA VAL A 20 2.43 -10.00 -15.92
C VAL A 20 2.42 -8.66 -16.65
N ASP A 21 1.52 -7.75 -16.27
CA ASP A 21 1.32 -6.45 -16.91
C ASP A 21 2.23 -5.36 -16.30
N ASN A 22 3.11 -5.72 -15.36
CA ASN A 22 4.03 -4.82 -14.66
C ASN A 22 3.30 -3.63 -14.01
N ASP A 23 2.10 -3.86 -13.48
CA ASP A 23 1.31 -2.85 -12.80
C ASP A 23 2.03 -2.33 -11.55
N PHE A 24 2.88 -3.14 -10.92
CA PHE A 24 3.61 -2.78 -9.71
C PHE A 24 4.85 -1.94 -10.02
N GLY A 25 5.45 -2.10 -11.20
CA GLY A 25 6.69 -1.43 -11.59
C GLY A 25 6.63 0.09 -11.47
N LYS A 26 5.50 0.70 -11.84
CA LYS A 26 5.28 2.16 -11.75
C LYS A 26 5.22 2.70 -10.31
N TYR A 27 5.02 1.84 -9.31
CA TYR A 27 4.95 2.22 -7.90
C TYR A 27 6.24 1.99 -7.13
N VAL A 28 7.16 1.18 -7.66
CA VAL A 28 8.45 0.90 -7.00
C VAL A 28 9.29 2.17 -6.93
N GLY A 29 9.84 2.43 -5.74
CA GLY A 29 10.68 3.60 -5.49
C GLY A 29 10.39 4.28 -4.16
N THR A 30 11.04 5.42 -3.96
CA THR A 30 10.85 6.29 -2.81
C THR A 30 9.96 7.47 -3.21
N TRP A 31 8.93 7.73 -2.43
CA TRP A 31 7.90 8.73 -2.69
C TRP A 31 7.80 9.65 -1.50
N LYS A 32 7.78 10.96 -1.76
CA LYS A 32 7.73 11.98 -0.69
C LYS A 32 6.59 12.96 -0.92
N PHE A 33 5.76 13.11 0.09
CA PHE A 33 4.86 14.24 0.27
C PHE A 33 5.47 15.23 1.25
N GLN A 34 5.28 16.52 0.99
CA GLN A 34 5.72 17.58 1.89
C GLN A 34 4.76 18.76 1.84
N GLN A 35 4.36 19.23 3.03
CA GLN A 35 3.57 20.44 3.23
C GLN A 35 4.13 21.18 4.44
N GLY A 36 4.84 22.30 4.20
CA GLY A 36 5.59 22.97 5.25
C GLY A 36 6.65 22.06 5.89
N THR A 37 6.54 21.88 7.21
CA THR A 37 7.40 20.99 8.02
C THR A 37 6.82 19.59 8.22
N THR A 38 5.61 19.32 7.71
CA THR A 38 5.00 17.99 7.70
C THR A 38 5.42 17.25 6.44
N SER A 39 5.84 15.99 6.58
CA SER A 39 6.23 15.15 5.44
C SER A 39 5.88 13.69 5.66
N LEU A 40 5.57 13.01 4.55
CA LEU A 40 5.34 11.57 4.49
C LEU A 40 6.26 10.99 3.43
N ILE A 41 7.11 10.05 3.82
CA ILE A 41 7.95 9.27 2.91
C ILE A 41 7.40 7.86 2.87
N ILE A 42 7.21 7.31 1.68
CA ILE A 42 6.81 5.92 1.46
C ILE A 42 7.85 5.29 0.53
N VAL A 43 8.37 4.12 0.90
CA VAL A 43 9.28 3.34 0.06
C VAL A 43 8.60 2.03 -0.31
N LEU A 44 8.44 1.77 -1.61
CA LEU A 44 7.75 0.60 -2.14
C LEU A 44 8.71 -0.28 -2.94
N LYS A 45 8.58 -1.60 -2.79
CA LYS A 45 9.31 -2.63 -3.52
C LYS A 45 8.37 -3.76 -3.94
N THR A 46 8.70 -4.42 -5.04
CA THR A 46 8.03 -5.66 -5.43
C THR A 46 8.64 -6.84 -4.69
N LYS A 47 7.81 -7.70 -4.10
CA LYS A 47 8.22 -9.01 -3.58
C LYS A 47 7.62 -10.09 -4.46
N LEU A 48 8.49 -10.76 -5.21
CA LEU A 48 8.11 -11.83 -6.14
C LEU A 48 7.88 -13.16 -5.42
N ASN A 49 7.04 -14.02 -5.98
CA ASN A 49 6.81 -15.38 -5.47
C ASN A 49 6.42 -15.44 -3.97
N TYR A 50 5.66 -14.47 -3.46
CA TYR A 50 5.24 -14.49 -2.07
C TYR A 50 4.28 -15.65 -1.80
N TYR A 51 4.61 -16.51 -0.83
CA TYR A 51 3.79 -17.64 -0.43
C TYR A 51 2.63 -17.22 0.49
N TYR A 52 1.40 -17.39 0.01
CA TYR A 52 0.18 -17.15 0.78
C TYR A 52 -0.29 -18.45 1.44
N SER A 53 0.19 -18.68 2.66
CA SER A 53 0.03 -19.93 3.40
C SER A 53 -1.44 -20.35 3.60
N THR A 54 -2.36 -19.41 3.85
CA THR A 54 -3.77 -19.72 4.15
C THR A 54 -4.49 -20.46 3.02
N LYS A 55 -4.08 -20.25 1.76
CA LYS A 55 -4.67 -20.93 0.59
C LYS A 55 -3.63 -21.69 -0.24
N ASN A 56 -2.40 -21.80 0.28
CA ASN A 56 -1.29 -22.54 -0.32
C ASN A 56 -1.07 -22.18 -1.81
N TYR A 57 -0.89 -20.90 -2.12
CA TYR A 57 -0.55 -20.42 -3.47
C TYR A 57 0.50 -19.30 -3.40
N TYR A 58 1.11 -18.98 -4.52
CA TYR A 58 2.12 -17.92 -4.64
C TYR A 58 1.56 -16.70 -5.36
N LYS A 59 2.02 -15.50 -5.00
CA LYS A 59 1.70 -14.29 -5.75
C LYS A 59 2.79 -13.24 -5.68
N ASP A 60 2.84 -12.37 -6.68
CA ASP A 60 3.58 -11.13 -6.56
C ASP A 60 2.79 -10.15 -5.68
N ILE A 61 3.51 -9.42 -4.85
CA ILE A 61 2.93 -8.38 -3.99
C ILE A 61 3.80 -7.13 -4.03
N LEU A 62 3.19 -5.99 -3.77
CA LEU A 62 3.90 -4.79 -3.39
C LEU A 62 4.04 -4.77 -1.87
N ILE A 63 5.25 -4.48 -1.40
CA ILE A 63 5.59 -4.27 0.01
C ILE A 63 6.18 -2.88 0.18
N GLY A 64 6.10 -2.33 1.37
CA GLY A 64 6.70 -1.05 1.65
C GLY A 64 6.70 -0.66 3.10
N GLU A 65 7.40 0.44 3.35
CA GLU A 65 7.55 1.06 4.65
C GLU A 65 7.40 2.57 4.52
N TYR A 66 7.14 3.25 5.64
CA TYR A 66 6.90 4.68 5.62
C TYR A 66 7.49 5.40 6.82
N ARG A 67 7.63 6.71 6.67
CA ARG A 67 8.04 7.65 7.71
C ARG A 67 7.15 8.86 7.65
N TYR A 68 6.60 9.25 8.79
CA TYR A 68 5.75 10.43 8.91
C TYR A 68 6.32 11.38 9.97
N ILE A 69 6.48 12.62 9.55
CA ILE A 69 6.90 13.76 10.36
C ILE A 69 5.76 14.75 10.34
N GLU A 70 5.30 15.14 11.52
CA GLU A 70 4.24 16.14 11.69
C GLU A 70 4.83 17.37 12.38
N ASN A 71 4.73 18.52 11.73
CA ASN A 71 5.23 19.80 12.25
C ASN A 71 6.70 19.71 12.70
N GLY A 72 7.55 19.01 11.95
CA GLY A 72 8.97 18.82 12.26
C GLY A 72 9.28 17.75 13.32
N THR A 73 8.26 17.13 13.94
CA THR A 73 8.43 16.03 14.91
C THR A 73 8.17 14.68 14.24
N GLU A 74 9.13 13.76 14.31
CA GLU A 74 8.93 12.38 13.83
C GLU A 74 7.87 11.67 14.69
N LYS A 75 6.81 11.21 14.03
CA LYS A 75 5.73 10.44 14.69
C LYS A 75 5.92 8.94 14.54
N ILE A 76 6.46 8.52 13.40
CA ILE A 76 6.68 7.12 13.06
C ILE A 76 7.73 7.01 11.95
N ASN A 77 8.58 5.99 12.06
CA ASN A 77 9.57 5.65 11.04
C ASN A 77 9.77 4.13 11.00
N THR A 78 9.30 3.50 9.93
CA THR A 78 9.41 2.04 9.73
C THR A 78 10.39 1.68 8.63
N LEU A 79 11.10 2.66 8.04
CA LEU A 79 11.95 2.45 6.85
C LEU A 79 13.04 1.40 7.04
N ASN A 80 13.55 1.25 8.27
CA ASN A 80 14.56 0.25 8.61
C ASN A 80 14.06 -1.20 8.43
N GLN A 81 12.74 -1.43 8.52
CA GLN A 81 12.14 -2.76 8.38
C GLN A 81 12.18 -3.28 6.94
N LEU A 82 12.34 -2.39 5.96
CA LEU A 82 12.42 -2.75 4.55
C LEU A 82 13.73 -3.50 4.20
N GLY A 83 14.78 -3.29 5.00
CA GLY A 83 16.06 -3.99 4.86
C GLY A 83 16.12 -5.32 5.61
N GLN A 84 15.13 -5.60 6.45
CA GLN A 84 15.06 -6.83 7.24
C GLN A 84 14.26 -7.89 6.48
N ALA A 85 14.78 -9.12 6.45
CA ALA A 85 14.05 -10.24 5.89
C ALA A 85 12.86 -10.57 6.80
N GLN A 86 11.66 -10.17 6.38
CA GLN A 86 10.43 -10.46 7.13
C GLN A 86 9.90 -11.86 6.79
N ALA A 87 9.41 -12.56 7.83
CA ALA A 87 8.89 -13.92 7.73
C ALA A 87 7.63 -14.00 6.86
N THR A 88 6.77 -12.98 6.91
CA THR A 88 5.51 -12.92 6.16
C THR A 88 5.32 -11.55 5.50
N ALA A 89 4.39 -11.46 4.53
CA ALA A 89 4.01 -10.17 3.93
C ALA A 89 3.24 -9.27 4.90
N GLY A 90 2.61 -9.86 5.91
CA GLY A 90 1.85 -9.12 6.92
C GLY A 90 2.74 -8.35 7.89
N ASP A 91 4.04 -8.62 7.89
CA ASP A 91 5.03 -8.01 8.76
C ASP A 91 5.57 -6.70 8.20
N TYR A 92 5.39 -6.44 6.90
CA TYR A 92 5.61 -5.11 6.34
C TYR A 92 4.44 -4.21 6.70
N ASN A 93 4.71 -2.94 7.00
CA ASN A 93 3.64 -2.02 7.36
C ASN A 93 2.80 -1.58 6.17
N ILE A 94 3.32 -1.69 4.94
CA ILE A 94 2.53 -1.59 3.72
C ILE A 94 2.68 -2.89 2.94
N SER A 95 1.57 -3.56 2.64
CA SER A 95 1.61 -4.73 1.77
C SER A 95 0.29 -5.04 1.09
N GLY A 96 0.35 -5.65 -0.10
CA GLY A 96 -0.83 -6.03 -0.84
C GLY A 96 -0.57 -6.26 -2.32
N SER A 97 -1.63 -6.59 -3.05
CA SER A 97 -1.56 -6.90 -4.48
C SER A 97 -2.92 -6.69 -5.17
N LEU A 98 -3.83 -5.95 -4.55
CA LEU A 98 -5.20 -5.84 -5.03
C LEU A 98 -5.27 -4.70 -6.05
N ILE A 99 -5.52 -5.07 -7.31
CA ILE A 99 -5.78 -4.10 -8.38
C ILE A 99 -7.25 -3.70 -8.31
N ILE A 100 -7.51 -2.41 -8.36
CA ILE A 100 -8.87 -1.83 -8.36
C ILE A 100 -9.02 -0.85 -9.53
N TYR A 101 -10.23 -0.79 -10.07
CA TYR A 101 -10.60 0.08 -11.20
C TYR A 101 -11.34 1.33 -10.71
N GLY A 102 -11.64 2.28 -11.59
CA GLY A 102 -12.22 3.58 -11.24
C GLY A 102 -13.55 3.53 -10.46
N THR A 103 -14.35 2.50 -10.73
CA THR A 103 -15.66 2.26 -10.10
C THR A 103 -15.56 1.73 -8.66
N THR A 104 -14.41 1.17 -8.27
CA THR A 104 -14.19 0.57 -6.95
C THR A 104 -13.80 1.64 -5.92
N TYR A 105 -14.32 1.52 -4.70
CA TYR A 105 -14.02 2.46 -3.61
C TYR A 105 -12.51 2.47 -3.24
N PRO A 106 -11.88 3.64 -3.05
CA PRO A 106 -12.44 4.99 -3.17
C PRO A 106 -12.74 5.33 -4.63
N LYS A 107 -13.97 5.76 -4.91
CA LYS A 107 -14.36 6.18 -6.27
C LYS A 107 -13.44 7.29 -6.72
N CYS A 108 -13.05 7.23 -7.98
CA CYS A 108 -12.26 8.29 -8.58
C CYS A 108 -13.05 8.79 -9.79
N ASP A 109 -13.66 9.96 -9.65
CA ASP A 109 -14.53 10.53 -10.68
C ASP A 109 -13.72 11.14 -11.84
N ASP A 110 -12.42 11.35 -11.62
CA ASP A 110 -11.43 11.89 -12.56
C ASP A 110 -10.51 10.79 -13.17
N CYS A 111 -10.85 9.51 -13.03
CA CYS A 111 -10.10 8.44 -13.68
C CYS A 111 -10.86 7.84 -14.85
N GLY A 112 -10.11 7.36 -15.85
CA GLY A 112 -10.67 6.48 -16.88
C GLY A 112 -11.21 5.20 -16.23
N LEU A 113 -12.25 4.61 -16.83
CA LEU A 113 -12.88 3.39 -16.29
C LEU A 113 -11.88 2.23 -16.14
N ASP A 114 -10.89 2.16 -17.03
CA ASP A 114 -9.84 1.13 -17.04
C ASP A 114 -8.56 1.52 -16.30
N GLU A 115 -8.56 2.65 -15.57
CA GLU A 115 -7.38 3.07 -14.81
C GLU A 115 -7.12 2.13 -13.64
N ARG A 116 -6.04 1.34 -13.76
CA ARG A 116 -5.60 0.38 -12.74
C ARG A 116 -4.90 1.09 -11.59
N ARG A 117 -5.49 0.99 -10.41
CA ARG A 117 -4.96 1.49 -9.12
C ARG A 117 -4.67 0.33 -8.20
N ILE A 118 -3.80 0.53 -7.22
CA ILE A 118 -3.43 -0.54 -6.27
C ILE A 118 -3.96 -0.22 -4.89
N LYS A 119 -4.74 -1.13 -4.33
CA LYS A 119 -5.14 -1.13 -2.91
C LYS A 119 -4.20 -2.03 -2.11
N LEU A 120 -3.59 -1.45 -1.09
CA LEU A 120 -2.72 -2.13 -0.13
C LEU A 120 -3.29 -1.99 1.27
N ALA A 121 -2.87 -2.87 2.17
CA ALA A 121 -3.02 -2.66 3.60
C ALA A 121 -1.92 -1.71 4.08
N ILE A 122 -2.25 -0.82 5.01
CA ILE A 122 -1.30 -0.03 5.77
C ILE A 122 -1.56 -0.24 7.26
N LYS A 123 -0.50 -0.46 8.03
CA LYS A 123 -0.54 -0.75 9.46
C LYS A 123 0.34 0.23 10.21
N ASP A 124 -0.02 0.47 11.45
CA ASP A 124 0.83 1.15 12.42
C ASP A 124 1.37 0.07 13.39
N PRO A 125 2.70 -0.08 13.52
CA PRO A 125 3.30 -1.14 14.34
C PRO A 125 2.97 -1.01 15.83
N GLU A 126 2.60 0.18 16.31
CA GLU A 126 2.14 0.38 17.69
C GLU A 126 0.61 0.29 17.83
N ARG A 127 -0.12 0.21 16.70
CA ARG A 127 -1.58 0.08 16.65
C ARG A 127 -1.96 -1.08 15.75
N THR A 128 -1.45 -2.26 16.10
CA THR A 128 -1.63 -3.51 15.32
C THR A 128 -3.09 -3.93 15.14
N TYR A 129 -3.98 -3.42 15.98
CA TYR A 129 -5.44 -3.58 15.88
C TYR A 129 -6.09 -2.73 14.78
N LEU A 130 -5.37 -1.73 14.23
CA LEU A 130 -5.83 -0.90 13.12
C LEU A 130 -5.19 -1.37 11.82
N ILE A 131 -5.93 -2.15 11.04
CA ILE A 131 -5.55 -2.51 9.67
C ILE A 131 -6.29 -1.57 8.73
N ASN A 132 -5.61 -0.53 8.26
CA ASN A 132 -6.18 0.46 7.36
C ASN A 132 -5.83 0.15 5.91
N ALA A 133 -6.42 0.91 4.98
CA ALA A 133 -6.15 0.77 3.56
C ALA A 133 -5.48 2.01 3.01
N ILE A 134 -4.55 1.78 2.09
CA ILE A 134 -3.95 2.82 1.25
C ILE A 134 -4.21 2.46 -0.22
N VAL A 135 -4.69 3.41 -0.98
CA VAL A 135 -4.90 3.27 -2.42
C VAL A 135 -3.94 4.18 -3.16
N LEU A 136 -3.16 3.60 -4.07
CA LEU A 136 -2.15 4.28 -4.85
C LEU A 136 -2.62 4.47 -6.28
N ARG A 137 -2.66 5.72 -6.73
CA ARG A 137 -2.92 6.13 -8.12
C ARG A 137 -1.67 6.78 -8.69
N TYR A 138 -1.13 6.24 -9.78
CA TYR A 138 0.05 6.79 -10.44
C TYR A 138 -0.36 7.87 -11.45
N LYS A 139 0.33 9.00 -11.46
CA LYS A 139 0.22 10.04 -12.49
C LYS A 139 1.62 10.48 -12.91
N ASN A 140 1.82 10.70 -14.20
CA ASN A 140 3.04 11.31 -14.72
C ASN A 140 2.67 12.62 -15.43
N GLU A 141 3.12 13.73 -14.88
CA GLU A 141 2.88 15.07 -15.44
C GLU A 141 4.22 15.63 -15.92
N ASN A 142 4.42 15.68 -17.23
CA ASN A 142 5.61 16.26 -17.88
C ASN A 142 6.95 15.69 -17.34
N GLY A 143 7.02 14.39 -17.08
CA GLY A 143 8.23 13.72 -16.60
C GLY A 143 8.40 13.73 -15.07
N THR A 144 7.52 14.41 -14.34
CA THR A 144 7.46 14.29 -12.88
C THR A 144 6.51 13.16 -12.50
N GLU A 145 7.08 12.05 -12.05
CA GLU A 145 6.31 10.91 -11.54
C GLU A 145 5.71 11.26 -10.17
N LYS A 146 4.39 11.06 -10.05
CA LYS A 146 3.61 11.30 -8.83
C LYS A 146 2.77 10.08 -8.49
N ILE A 147 2.61 9.83 -7.20
CA ILE A 147 1.57 8.93 -6.67
C ILE A 147 0.63 9.73 -5.80
N ILE A 148 -0.66 9.62 -6.09
CA ILE A 148 -1.71 10.05 -5.18
C ILE A 148 -2.02 8.86 -4.27
N ALA A 149 -1.67 8.98 -3.00
CA ALA A 149 -1.93 7.98 -1.98
C ALA A 149 -3.11 8.40 -1.11
N LYS A 150 -4.18 7.62 -1.12
CA LYS A 150 -5.37 7.86 -0.30
C LYS A 150 -5.42 6.85 0.84
N ILE A 151 -5.23 7.33 2.07
CA ILE A 151 -5.26 6.53 3.30
C ILE A 151 -6.62 6.68 3.96
N PHE A 152 -7.27 5.58 4.29
CA PHE A 152 -8.58 5.59 4.93
C PHE A 152 -8.80 4.36 5.81
N LYS A 153 -9.77 4.49 6.73
CA LYS A 153 -10.19 3.40 7.60
C LYS A 153 -10.78 2.26 6.78
N ASN A 154 -10.17 1.09 6.86
CA ASN A 154 -10.69 -0.12 6.26
C ASN A 154 -11.48 -0.81 7.38
N GLY A 155 -12.82 -0.80 7.30
CA GLY A 155 -13.75 -1.06 8.41
C GLY A 155 -13.67 -2.43 9.10
N THR A 156 -12.52 -2.75 9.71
CA THR A 156 -12.30 -3.95 10.49
C THR A 156 -12.93 -3.80 11.86
N SER A 157 -13.70 -4.81 12.27
CA SER A 157 -14.30 -4.91 13.59
C SER A 157 -13.31 -5.55 14.55
N PHE A 158 -12.29 -4.80 14.98
CA PHE A 158 -11.47 -5.21 16.12
C PHE A 158 -11.93 -4.42 17.35
N MET A 159 -12.09 -5.09 18.48
CA MET A 159 -12.40 -4.44 19.75
C MET A 159 -11.09 -3.90 20.34
N PRO A 160 -10.85 -2.58 20.27
CA PRO A 160 -9.60 -2.02 20.77
C PRO A 160 -9.54 -2.16 22.30
N PRO A 161 -8.34 -2.18 22.90
CA PRO A 161 -8.18 -2.04 24.35
C PRO A 161 -8.86 -0.76 24.87
N ASP A 162 -9.26 -0.74 26.14
CA ASP A 162 -9.81 0.47 26.76
C ASP A 162 -8.86 1.67 26.58
N ASN A 163 -9.40 2.80 26.12
CA ASN A 163 -8.68 4.04 25.80
C ASN A 163 -7.63 3.95 24.67
N ALA A 164 -7.64 2.90 23.85
CA ALA A 164 -6.73 2.84 22.70
C ALA A 164 -7.13 3.83 21.59
N PRO A 165 -6.16 4.50 20.95
CA PRO A 165 -6.42 5.41 19.83
C PRO A 165 -7.19 4.73 18.69
N ASP A 166 -8.18 5.40 18.13
CA ASP A 166 -9.01 4.88 17.02
C ASP A 166 -8.47 5.22 15.62
N GLU A 167 -7.41 6.03 15.56
CA GLU A 167 -6.75 6.51 14.35
C GLU A 167 -5.28 6.08 14.26
N MET A 168 -4.70 6.14 13.05
CA MET A 168 -3.26 5.96 12.84
C MET A 168 -2.46 7.22 13.16
N ARG A 169 -1.14 7.08 13.39
CA ARG A 169 -0.26 8.25 13.58
C ARG A 169 -0.13 9.08 12.31
N VAL A 170 -0.33 8.45 11.15
CA VAL A 170 -0.50 9.12 9.88
C VAL A 170 -1.99 9.46 9.72
N PRO A 171 -2.36 10.74 9.57
CA PRO A 171 -3.75 11.12 9.38
C PRO A 171 -4.39 10.46 8.15
N TYR A 172 -5.70 10.28 8.19
CA TYR A 172 -6.45 9.84 7.02
C TYR A 172 -6.60 11.00 6.04
N GLY A 173 -6.47 10.70 4.75
CA GLY A 173 -6.50 11.74 3.74
C GLY A 173 -5.83 11.33 2.44
N GLU A 174 -5.67 12.33 1.58
CA GLU A 174 -5.01 12.20 0.30
C GLU A 174 -3.66 12.91 0.33
N TYR A 175 -2.62 12.18 -0.08
CA TYR A 175 -1.25 12.65 -0.13
C TYR A 175 -0.75 12.57 -1.57
N VAL A 176 -0.33 13.70 -2.13
CA VAL A 176 0.32 13.74 -3.44
C VAL A 176 1.83 13.60 -3.23
N LEU A 177 2.35 12.40 -3.42
CA LEU A 177 3.77 12.11 -3.29
C LEU A 177 4.48 12.25 -4.64
N ILE A 178 5.68 12.82 -4.60
CA ILE A 178 6.56 12.96 -5.75
C ILE A 178 7.69 11.94 -5.62
N LYS A 179 8.04 11.27 -6.72
CA LYS A 179 9.14 10.31 -6.74
C LYS A 179 10.46 11.01 -6.38
N GLN A 180 11.23 10.39 -5.51
CA GLN A 180 12.57 10.86 -5.17
C GLN A 180 13.60 10.19 -6.10
N PRO A 181 14.65 10.91 -6.50
CA PRO A 181 15.75 10.36 -7.31
C PRO A 181 16.53 9.27 -6.56
#